data_AF-A0A2G2B3X4-F1
#
_entry.id   AF-A0A2G2B3X4-F1
#
_cell.length_a   1.000
_cell.length_b   1.000
_cell.length_c   1.000
_cell.angle_alpha   90.00
_cell.angle_beta   90.00
_cell.angle_gamma   90.00
#
_symmetry.space_group_name_H-M   'P 1'
#
loop_
_entity.id
_entity.type
_entity.pdbx_description
1 polymer ?
#
loop_
_entity_poly.entity_id
_entity_poly.type
_entity_poly.pdbx_seq_one_letter_code
_entity_poly.pdbx_strand_id
1 'polypeptide(L)'
;MKPILSATKTAWLALREHDGNDLLYFTHLAAWRCGLHEIRFSLNGTPEQVFEVEECYIDTAQPNQLNALKTQTHLPHIVYDRDPVGSVTVTLTFDDATKDSAEYKRTDILMP
;
A
#
# COMPACT_ATOMS: atom_id res chain seq x y z
N MET A 1 6.70 14.95 2.45
CA MET A 1 6.35 13.55 2.08
C MET A 1 5.54 13.50 0.80
N LYS A 2 4.45 14.28 0.68
CA LYS A 2 3.60 14.35 -0.52
C LYS A 2 4.34 14.44 -1.88
N PRO A 3 5.29 15.37 -2.12
CA PRO A 3 5.97 15.42 -3.43
C PRO A 3 6.75 14.14 -3.78
N ILE A 4 7.34 13.49 -2.77
CA ILE A 4 8.07 12.23 -2.96
C ILE A 4 7.07 11.13 -3.31
N LEU A 5 5.98 11.02 -2.54
CA LEU A 5 4.93 10.03 -2.81
C LEU A 5 4.34 10.22 -4.22
N SER A 6 3.98 11.44 -4.61
CA SER A 6 3.47 11.72 -5.96
C SER A 6 4.49 11.40 -7.06
N ALA A 7 5.80 11.58 -6.81
CA ALA A 7 6.85 11.22 -7.76
C ALA A 7 7.11 9.70 -7.83
N THR A 8 6.78 8.95 -6.77
CA THR A 8 6.99 7.50 -6.68
C THR A 8 5.71 6.69 -6.88
N LYS A 9 4.71 7.22 -7.59
CA LYS A 9 3.44 6.50 -7.86
C LYS A 9 3.69 5.10 -8.40
N THR A 10 4.57 4.96 -9.39
CA THR A 10 4.93 3.67 -9.99
C THR A 10 5.49 2.63 -9.01
N ALA A 11 5.85 3.03 -7.78
CA ALA A 11 6.37 2.15 -6.73
C ALA A 11 5.43 2.05 -5.51
N TRP A 12 4.23 2.63 -5.56
CA TRP A 12 3.27 2.55 -4.44
C TRP A 12 2.82 1.13 -4.15
N LEU A 13 2.62 0.34 -5.21
CA LEU A 13 2.21 -1.05 -5.14
C LEU A 13 3.20 -1.93 -5.89
N ALA A 14 3.33 -3.17 -5.41
CA ALA A 14 4.00 -4.25 -6.13
C ALA A 14 3.18 -5.52 -5.96
N LEU A 15 3.23 -6.41 -6.95
CA LEU A 15 2.45 -7.63 -6.98
C LEU A 15 3.37 -8.82 -7.22
N ARG A 16 3.20 -9.89 -6.44
CA ARG A 16 3.97 -11.11 -6.61
C ARG A 16 3.03 -12.31 -6.65
N GLU A 17 3.26 -13.18 -7.61
CA GLU A 17 2.69 -14.53 -7.61
C GLU A 17 3.51 -15.43 -6.70
N HIS A 18 2.84 -16.08 -5.74
CA HIS A 18 3.49 -17.01 -4.82
C HIS A 18 2.51 -18.13 -4.44
N ASP A 19 2.89 -19.38 -4.72
CA ASP A 19 2.11 -20.59 -4.40
C ASP A 19 0.64 -20.55 -4.89
N GLY A 20 0.42 -19.95 -6.07
CA GLY A 20 -0.92 -19.81 -6.66
C GLY A 20 -1.77 -18.67 -6.10
N ASN A 21 -1.17 -17.84 -5.23
CA ASN A 21 -1.78 -16.66 -4.63
C ASN A 21 -1.12 -15.39 -5.17
N ASP A 22 -1.88 -14.30 -5.13
CA ASP A 22 -1.40 -12.95 -5.36
C ASP A 22 -1.07 -12.29 -4.03
N LEU A 23 0.16 -11.81 -3.88
CA LEU A 23 0.60 -10.98 -2.77
C LEU A 23 0.70 -9.54 -3.26
N LEU A 24 -0.28 -8.71 -2.92
CA LEU A 24 -0.31 -7.29 -3.25
C LEU A 24 0.36 -6.49 -2.14
N TYR A 25 1.58 -6.01 -2.40
CA TYR A 25 2.40 -5.26 -1.45
C TYR A 25 2.10 -3.77 -1.46
N PHE A 26 2.02 -3.21 -0.24
CA PHE A 26 1.92 -1.78 0.05
C PHE A 26 3.16 -1.27 0.82
N THR A 27 4.25 -2.05 0.81
CA THR A 27 5.42 -1.83 1.68
C THR A 27 6.02 -0.44 1.53
N HIS A 28 6.05 0.10 0.30
CA HIS A 28 6.49 1.47 0.06
C HIS A 28 5.60 2.46 0.82
N LEU A 29 4.28 2.43 0.60
CA LEU A 29 3.34 3.32 1.29
C LEU A 29 3.40 3.19 2.82
N ALA A 30 3.51 1.96 3.34
CA ALA A 30 3.64 1.70 4.77
C ALA A 30 4.91 2.32 5.39
N ALA A 31 5.99 2.44 4.62
CA ALA A 31 7.22 3.13 5.02
C ALA A 31 7.10 4.68 4.99
N TRP A 32 6.02 5.23 4.45
CA TRP A 32 5.70 6.67 4.46
C TRP A 32 4.43 7.00 5.26
N ARG A 33 3.93 6.05 6.07
CA ARG A 33 2.65 6.17 6.78
C ARG A 33 2.53 7.37 7.72
N CYS A 34 3.64 7.86 8.28
CA CYS A 34 3.59 9.02 9.20
C CYS A 34 3.16 10.34 8.55
N GLY A 35 3.07 10.41 7.22
CA GLY A 35 2.55 11.58 6.50
C GLY A 35 1.28 11.27 5.70
N LEU A 36 0.61 10.18 6.06
CA LEU A 36 -0.62 9.71 5.44
C LEU A 36 -1.69 9.62 6.52
N HIS A 37 -2.84 10.23 6.22
CA HIS A 37 -4.03 10.08 7.04
C HIS A 37 -4.70 8.74 6.78
N GLU A 38 -4.79 8.32 5.51
CA GLU A 38 -5.49 7.09 5.12
C GLU A 38 -4.97 6.56 3.78
N ILE A 39 -4.94 5.24 3.64
CA ILE A 39 -4.68 4.53 2.38
C ILE A 39 -5.95 3.75 2.03
N ARG A 40 -6.58 4.07 0.90
CA ARG A 40 -7.70 3.32 0.35
C ARG A 40 -7.29 2.65 -0.95
N PHE A 41 -7.90 1.50 -1.22
CA PHE A 41 -7.73 0.85 -2.52
C PHE A 41 -9.01 0.14 -2.97
N SER A 42 -9.14 -0.02 -4.29
CA SER A 42 -10.20 -0.76 -4.96
C SER A 42 -9.55 -1.80 -5.86
N LEU A 43 -10.18 -2.97 -5.96
CA LEU A 43 -9.68 -4.11 -6.73
C LEU A 43 -10.69 -4.46 -7.82
N ASN A 44 -10.30 -4.45 -9.09
CA ASN A 44 -11.17 -4.76 -10.22
C ASN A 44 -12.50 -3.97 -10.22
N GLY A 45 -12.45 -2.70 -9.78
CA GLY A 45 -13.64 -1.84 -9.67
C GLY A 45 -14.61 -2.20 -8.53
N THR A 46 -14.19 -3.04 -7.57
CA THR A 46 -14.95 -3.26 -6.32
C THR A 46 -14.96 -1.99 -5.46
N PRO A 47 -15.87 -1.86 -4.48
CA PRO A 47 -15.86 -0.72 -3.56
C PRO A 47 -14.50 -0.53 -2.89
N GLU A 48 -14.13 0.73 -2.64
CA GLU A 48 -12.89 1.05 -1.93
C GLU A 48 -12.90 0.45 -0.51
N GLN A 49 -11.75 -0.09 -0.10
CA GLN A 49 -11.50 -0.57 1.25
C GLN A 49 -10.25 0.11 1.81
N VAL A 50 -10.17 0.22 3.14
CA VAL A 50 -9.02 0.80 3.85
C VAL A 50 -7.92 -0.25 3.95
N PHE A 51 -6.69 0.13 3.62
CA PHE A 51 -5.51 -0.67 3.93
C PHE A 51 -4.99 -0.28 5.31
N GLU A 52 -5.19 -1.19 6.27
CA GLU A 52 -4.73 -1.00 7.65
C GLU A 52 -3.20 -1.11 7.71
N VAL A 53 -2.56 -0.04 8.20
CA VAL A 53 -1.12 0.02 8.45
C VAL A 53 -0.84 0.18 9.93
N GLU A 54 0.36 -0.18 10.35
CA GLU A 54 0.82 0.10 11.71
C GLU A 54 0.70 1.59 12.05
N GLU A 55 0.59 1.91 13.34
CA GLU A 55 0.65 3.31 13.78
C GLU A 55 2.01 3.96 13.45
N CYS A 56 2.03 5.29 13.33
CA CYS A 56 3.28 6.05 13.25
C CYS A 56 3.90 6.14 14.65
N TYR A 57 5.15 5.69 14.81
CA TYR A 57 5.83 5.64 16.11
C TYR A 57 6.53 6.96 16.42
N ILE A 58 5.76 8.05 16.58
CA ILE A 58 6.28 9.43 16.66
C ILE A 58 7.29 9.66 17.80
N ASP A 59 7.20 8.87 18.87
CA ASP A 59 8.08 8.96 20.05
C ASP A 59 9.39 8.18 19.90
N THR A 60 9.69 7.66 18.71
CA THR A 60 10.92 6.90 18.44
C THR A 60 11.86 7.65 17.50
N ALA A 61 13.13 7.25 17.48
CA ALA A 61 14.12 7.80 16.55
C ALA A 61 13.83 7.45 15.07
N GLN A 62 13.00 6.44 14.80
CA GLN A 62 12.66 5.97 13.45
C GLN A 62 11.15 5.75 13.31
N PRO A 63 10.34 6.83 13.24
CA PRO A 63 8.88 6.75 13.37
C PRO A 63 8.19 5.96 12.24
N ASN A 64 8.81 5.90 11.06
CA ASN A 64 8.34 5.14 9.91
C ASN A 64 8.90 3.71 9.82
N GLN A 65 9.77 3.29 10.75
CA GLN A 65 10.31 1.93 10.73
C GLN A 65 9.15 0.92 10.82
N LEU A 66 9.11 -0.03 9.89
CA LEU A 66 8.17 -1.16 9.97
C LEU A 66 8.59 -2.07 11.11
N ASN A 67 7.66 -2.42 11.99
CA ASN A 67 7.98 -3.24 13.14
C ASN A 67 7.84 -4.73 12.78
N ALA A 68 8.96 -5.45 12.74
CA ALA A 68 8.97 -6.88 12.45
C ALA A 68 8.13 -7.72 13.43
N LEU A 69 7.82 -7.23 14.63
CA LEU A 69 6.94 -7.89 15.59
C LEU A 69 5.45 -7.68 15.27
N LYS A 70 5.11 -6.67 14.48
CA LYS A 70 3.74 -6.33 14.07
C LYS A 70 3.35 -6.93 12.73
N THR A 71 4.27 -7.60 12.03
CA THR A 71 3.98 -8.27 10.76
C THR A 71 2.97 -9.42 10.90
N GLN A 72 2.60 -9.83 12.11
CA GLN A 72 1.51 -10.80 12.32
C GLN A 72 0.11 -10.14 12.33
N THR A 73 0.03 -8.83 12.59
CA THR A 73 -1.24 -8.10 12.67
C THR A 73 -1.40 -7.05 11.57
N HIS A 74 -0.30 -6.55 11.03
CA HIS A 74 -0.26 -5.56 9.95
C HIS A 74 0.75 -6.03 8.91
N LEU A 75 0.36 -6.99 8.08
CA LEU A 75 1.19 -7.43 6.97
C LEU A 75 1.35 -6.28 5.97
N PRO A 76 2.55 -6.07 5.40
CA PRO A 76 2.76 -5.02 4.38
C PRO A 76 2.22 -5.44 3.00
N HIS A 77 1.38 -6.48 2.96
CA HIS A 77 0.72 -7.01 1.78
C HIS A 77 -0.61 -7.65 2.14
N ILE A 78 -1.47 -7.78 1.14
CA ILE A 78 -2.69 -8.58 1.21
C ILE A 78 -2.50 -9.81 0.33
N VAL A 79 -2.95 -10.96 0.83
CA VAL A 79 -2.96 -12.22 0.09
C VAL A 79 -4.33 -12.40 -0.53
N TYR A 80 -4.35 -12.72 -1.82
CA TYR A 80 -5.56 -13.12 -2.51
C TYR A 80 -5.41 -14.48 -3.16
N ASP A 81 -6.37 -15.36 -2.93
CA ASP A 81 -6.38 -16.70 -3.50
C ASP A 81 -6.78 -16.67 -5.00
N ARG A 82 -6.13 -17.52 -5.80
CA ARG A 82 -6.48 -17.80 -7.22
C ARG A 82 -6.32 -16.62 -8.19
N ASP A 83 -5.22 -15.88 -8.07
CA ASP A 83 -4.86 -14.80 -9.00
C ASP A 83 -6.03 -13.84 -9.33
N PRO A 84 -6.63 -13.16 -8.33
CA PRO A 84 -7.76 -12.29 -8.59
C PRO A 84 -7.35 -10.87 -8.94
N VAL A 85 -6.06 -10.50 -8.92
CA VAL A 85 -5.64 -9.10 -9.13
C VAL A 85 -5.52 -8.79 -10.62
N GLY A 86 -6.53 -8.12 -11.17
CA GLY A 86 -6.51 -7.60 -12.55
C GLY A 86 -6.14 -6.12 -12.63
N SER A 87 -6.75 -5.30 -11.77
CA SER A 87 -6.48 -3.87 -11.63
C SER A 87 -6.62 -3.40 -10.19
N VAL A 88 -5.83 -2.41 -9.80
CA VAL A 88 -5.86 -1.81 -8.48
C VAL A 88 -5.86 -0.29 -8.62
N THR A 89 -6.84 0.37 -8.00
CA THR A 89 -6.82 1.82 -7.80
C THR A 89 -6.46 2.08 -6.36
N VAL A 90 -5.48 2.95 -6.11
CA VAL A 90 -5.12 3.40 -4.76
C VAL A 90 -5.34 4.89 -4.64
N THR A 91 -5.90 5.30 -3.50
CA THR A 91 -6.14 6.69 -3.13
C THR A 91 -5.47 6.94 -1.79
N LEU A 92 -4.56 7.90 -1.75
CA LEU A 92 -3.92 8.38 -0.54
C LEU A 92 -4.64 9.64 -0.07
N THR A 93 -4.89 9.73 1.24
CA THR A 93 -5.27 10.98 1.90
C THR A 93 -4.10 11.43 2.77
N PHE A 94 -3.62 12.66 2.58
CA PHE A 94 -2.54 13.24 3.37
C PHE A 94 -3.09 13.97 4.61
N ASP A 95 -2.22 14.34 5.54
CA ASP A 95 -2.61 15.05 6.79
C ASP A 95 -3.28 16.41 6.55
N ASP A 96 -3.00 17.05 5.41
CA ASP A 96 -3.64 18.29 4.97
C ASP A 96 -5.01 18.06 4.27
N ALA A 97 -5.55 16.84 4.37
CA ALA A 97 -6.77 16.36 3.74
C ALA A 97 -6.76 16.37 2.20
N THR A 98 -5.64 16.71 1.56
CA THR A 98 -5.51 16.56 0.11
C THR A 98 -5.40 15.08 -0.25
N LYS A 99 -5.73 14.76 -1.50
CA LYS A 99 -5.70 13.40 -2.02
C LYS A 99 -4.81 13.28 -3.23
N ASP A 100 -4.24 12.10 -3.42
CA ASP A 100 -3.58 11.71 -4.65
C ASP A 100 -3.90 10.25 -4.96
N SER A 101 -4.05 9.93 -6.23
CA SER A 101 -4.50 8.60 -6.67
C SER A 101 -3.71 8.09 -7.87
N ALA A 102 -3.72 6.77 -8.02
CA ALA A 102 -3.13 6.08 -9.14
C ALA A 102 -3.88 4.77 -9.40
N GLU A 103 -3.95 4.39 -10.68
CA GLU A 103 -4.53 3.14 -11.14
C GLU A 103 -3.44 2.31 -11.80
N TYR A 104 -3.43 1.01 -11.50
CA TYR A 104 -2.46 0.05 -12.01
C TYR A 104 -3.18 -1.13 -12.61
N LYS A 105 -2.72 -1.59 -13.78
CA LYS A 105 -3.04 -2.93 -14.26
C LYS A 105 -2.06 -3.92 -13.62
N ARG A 106 -2.46 -5.18 -13.55
CA ARG A 106 -1.61 -6.29 -13.08
C ARG A 106 -0.18 -6.21 -13.66
N THR A 107 -0.08 -6.03 -14.97
CA THR A 107 1.19 -5.98 -15.72
C THR A 107 2.11 -4.83 -15.32
N ASP A 108 1.57 -3.77 -14.72
CA ASP A 108 2.34 -2.57 -14.36
C ASP A 108 3.05 -2.73 -13.02
N ILE A 109 2.56 -3.65 -12.18
CA ILE A 109 3.03 -3.84 -10.79
C ILE A 109 3.51 -5.27 -10.52
N LEU A 110 3.33 -6.20 -11.46
CA LEU A 110 3.85 -7.57 -11.35
C LEU A 110 5.37 -7.55 -11.30
N MET A 111 5.92 -8.14 -10.24
CA MET A 111 7.36 -8.27 -10.06
C MET A 111 7.96 -9.19 -11.14
N PRO A 112 9.18 -8.88 -11.64
CA PRO A 112 9.87 -9.72 -12.62
C PRO A 112 10.19 -11.14 -12.14
#